data_AF-A0A835S0C1-F1
#
_entry.id   AF-A0A835S0C1-F1
#
_cell.length_a   1.000
_cell.length_b   1.000
_cell.length_c   1.000
_cell.angle_alpha   90.00
_cell.angle_beta   90.00
_cell.angle_gamma   90.00
#
_symmetry.space_group_name_H-M   'P 1'
#
loop_
_entity.id
_entity.type
_entity.pdbx_description
1 polymer ?
#
loop_
_entity_poly.entity_id
_entity_poly.type
_entity_poly.pdbx_seq_one_letter_code
_entity_poly.pdbx_strand_id
1 'polypeptide(L)'
;MRLLDHPNVVSLKHCFFSTTEKDELYLNLVLEYVPETLHRVIKHYNKMNQRMPLIYVKLYMYQICRALAYIHGSIGVCHRDIKPQNLLVNPHTHQLKLCDFGSAKFW
;
A
#
# COMPACT_ATOMS: atom_id res chain seq x y z
N MET A 1 9.86 -6.14 -4.43
CA MET A 1 9.80 -4.67 -4.21
C MET A 1 10.78 -3.88 -5.07
N ARG A 2 12.05 -4.29 -5.27
CA ARG A 2 13.01 -3.51 -6.11
C ARG A 2 12.58 -3.26 -7.56
N LEU A 3 11.70 -4.10 -8.11
CA LEU A 3 11.16 -4.00 -9.47
C LEU A 3 9.87 -3.15 -9.55
N LEU A 4 9.37 -2.64 -8.42
CA LEU A 4 8.09 -1.95 -8.37
C LEU A 4 8.31 -0.45 -8.58
N ASP A 5 7.83 0.07 -9.71
CA ASP A 5 7.79 1.50 -10.02
C ASP A 5 6.41 1.84 -10.61
N HIS A 6 5.50 2.29 -9.75
CA HIS A 6 4.15 2.65 -10.15
C HIS A 6 3.54 3.67 -9.17
N PRO A 7 2.82 4.71 -9.63
CA PRO A 7 2.29 5.76 -8.76
C PRO A 7 1.31 5.27 -7.69
N ASN A 8 0.66 4.13 -7.90
CA ASN A 8 -0.26 3.50 -6.92
C ASN A 8 0.33 2.29 -6.18
N VAL A 9 1.66 2.12 -6.20
CA VAL A 9 2.37 1.11 -5.40
C VAL A 9 3.42 1.83 -4.56
N VAL A 10 3.62 1.41 -3.31
CA VAL A 10 4.62 2.02 -2.42
C VAL A 10 6.04 1.81 -2.97
N SER A 11 6.84 2.88 -3.00
CA SER A 11 8.24 2.83 -3.42
C SER A 11 9.14 2.30 -2.30
N LEU A 12 10.07 1.40 -2.66
CA LEU A 12 11.21 1.04 -1.82
C LEU A 12 12.35 2.02 -2.10
N LYS A 13 12.68 2.85 -1.10
CA LYS A 13 13.74 3.85 -1.20
C LYS A 13 15.13 3.28 -0.89
N HIS A 14 15.22 2.42 0.13
CA HIS A 14 16.46 1.78 0.53
C HIS A 14 16.19 0.44 1.21
N CYS A 15 17.15 -0.47 1.21
CA CYS A 15 17.14 -1.66 2.06
C CYS A 15 18.53 -1.91 2.64
N PHE A 16 18.62 -2.27 3.91
CA PHE A 16 19.90 -2.54 4.59
C PHE A 16 19.73 -3.60 5.67
N PHE A 17 20.85 -4.24 6.03
CA PHE A 17 20.89 -5.19 7.12
C PHE A 17 21.36 -4.52 8.41
N SER A 18 20.81 -4.94 9.54
CA SER A 18 21.29 -4.56 10.87
C SER A 18 21.33 -5.80 11.76
N THR A 19 22.29 -5.85 12.68
CA THR A 19 22.39 -6.91 13.68
C THR A 19 22.01 -6.34 15.04
N THR A 20 21.21 -7.06 15.82
CA THR A 20 20.88 -6.67 17.19
C THR A 20 22.01 -7.04 18.16
N GLU A 21 21.89 -6.58 19.40
CA GLU A 21 22.80 -6.97 20.50
C GLU A 21 22.82 -8.49 20.78
N LYS A 22 21.82 -9.23 20.27
CA LYS A 22 21.69 -10.70 20.42
C LYS A 22 22.15 -11.46 19.17
N ASP A 23 22.91 -10.83 18.28
CA ASP A 23 23.36 -11.38 16.99
C ASP A 23 22.23 -11.80 16.03
N GLU A 24 21.03 -11.22 16.17
CA GLU A 24 19.94 -11.46 15.24
C GLU A 24 20.03 -10.52 14.03
N LEU A 25 19.99 -11.10 12.83
CA LEU A 25 20.05 -10.35 11.58
C LEU A 25 18.65 -9.88 11.15
N TYR A 26 18.50 -8.57 10.94
CA TYR A 26 17.28 -7.95 10.45
C TYR A 26 17.48 -7.35 9.07
N LEU A 27 16.50 -7.56 8.18
CA LEU A 27 16.37 -6.83 6.92
C LEU A 27 15.45 -5.62 7.14
N ASN A 28 15.99 -4.43 7.00
CA ASN A 28 15.26 -3.17 7.12
C ASN A 28 14.86 -2.65 5.74
N LEU A 29 13.58 -2.34 5.57
CA LEU A 29 13.03 -1.79 4.34
C LEU A 29 12.62 -0.33 4.57
N VAL A 30 13.29 0.60 3.90
CA VAL A 30 12.94 2.03 3.93
C VAL A 30 11.97 2.30 2.80
N LEU A 31 10.71 2.54 3.14
CA LEU A 31 9.62 2.76 2.21
C LEU A 31 9.25 4.24 2.13
N GLU A 32 8.56 4.61 1.04
CA GLU A 32 7.82 5.86 0.98
C GLU A 32 6.78 5.95 2.12
N TYR A 33 6.70 7.11 2.75
CA TYR A 33 5.70 7.39 3.78
C TYR A 33 4.43 8.00 3.17
N VAL A 34 3.28 7.47 3.55
CA VAL A 34 1.94 7.97 3.21
C VAL A 34 1.13 8.02 4.50
N PRO A 35 0.45 9.14 4.81
CA PRO A 35 0.07 9.47 6.19
C PRO A 35 -1.09 8.66 6.76
N GLU A 36 -2.01 8.19 5.91
CA GLU A 36 -3.23 7.50 6.35
C GLU A 36 -3.41 6.17 5.63
N THR A 37 -4.34 5.35 6.15
CA THR A 37 -4.82 4.14 5.48
C THR A 37 -6.29 4.30 5.10
N LEU A 38 -6.72 3.61 4.05
CA LEU A 38 -8.13 3.57 3.68
C LEU A 38 -8.99 3.03 4.82
N HIS A 39 -8.45 2.11 5.64
CA HIS A 39 -9.10 1.65 6.88
C HIS A 39 -9.43 2.82 7.83
N ARG A 40 -8.47 3.70 8.11
CA ARG A 40 -8.67 4.86 9.01
C ARG A 40 -9.65 5.86 8.41
N VAL A 41 -9.61 6.09 7.09
CA VAL A 41 -10.56 6.94 6.38
C VAL A 41 -11.99 6.37 6.49
N ILE A 42 -12.19 5.07 6.25
CA ILE A 42 -13.50 4.43 6.39
C ILE A 42 -14.01 4.54 7.84
N LYS A 43 -13.14 4.27 8.82
CA LYS A 43 -13.49 4.37 10.25
C LYS A 43 -13.90 5.79 10.65
N HIS A 44 -13.27 6.81 10.06
CA HIS A 44 -13.62 8.22 10.29
C HIS A 44 -15.05 8.53 9.81
N TYR A 45 -15.40 8.16 8.58
CA TYR A 45 -16.77 8.32 8.05
C TYR A 45 -17.81 7.58 8.90
N ASN A 46 -17.52 6.32 9.27
CA ASN A 46 -18.42 5.54 10.12
C ASN A 46 -18.65 6.19 11.50
N LYS A 47 -17.60 6.73 12.13
CA LYS A 47 -17.73 7.44 13.41
C LYS A 47 -18.60 8.69 13.32
N MET A 48 -18.62 9.35 12.16
CA MET A 48 -19.47 10.50 11.91
C MET A 48 -20.90 10.14 11.48
N ASN A 49 -21.23 8.83 11.43
CA ASN A 49 -22.48 8.32 10.83
C ASN A 49 -22.69 8.84 9.39
N GLN A 50 -21.60 9.03 8.65
CA GLN A 50 -21.61 9.46 7.27
C GLN A 50 -21.09 8.35 6.36
N ARG A 51 -21.56 8.34 5.11
CA ARG A 51 -20.98 7.51 4.06
C ARG A 51 -19.88 8.29 3.36
N MET A 52 -18.82 7.58 2.94
CA MET A 52 -17.82 8.16 2.06
C MET A 52 -18.51 8.63 0.75
N PRO A 53 -18.28 9.88 0.32
CA PRO A 53 -18.76 10.36 -0.97
C PRO A 53 -18.39 9.43 -2.12
N LEU A 54 -19.34 9.16 -3.01
CA LEU A 54 -19.18 8.19 -4.10
C LEU A 54 -18.00 8.50 -5.03
N ILE A 55 -17.66 9.78 -5.18
CA ILE A 55 -16.48 10.22 -5.95
C ILE A 55 -15.18 9.63 -5.38
N TYR A 56 -15.00 9.62 -4.06
CA TYR A 56 -13.81 9.06 -3.43
C TYR A 56 -13.80 7.54 -3.50
N VAL A 57 -14.97 6.89 -3.37
CA VAL A 57 -15.09 5.45 -3.58
C VAL A 57 -14.60 5.08 -4.99
N LYS A 58 -15.10 5.78 -6.03
CA LYS A 58 -14.67 5.55 -7.42
C LYS A 58 -13.19 5.82 -7.62
N LEU A 59 -12.67 6.92 -7.07
CA LEU A 59 -11.28 7.33 -7.20
C LEU A 59 -10.31 6.31 -6.55
N TYR A 60 -10.62 5.84 -5.34
CA TYR A 60 -9.79 4.83 -4.68
C TYR A 60 -9.88 3.47 -5.37
N MET A 61 -11.08 3.03 -5.76
CA MET A 61 -11.24 1.77 -6.51
C MET A 61 -10.47 1.78 -7.82
N TYR A 62 -10.51 2.89 -8.57
CA TYR A 62 -9.72 3.05 -9.79
C TYR A 62 -8.22 2.89 -9.55
N GLN A 63 -7.68 3.55 -8.52
CA GLN A 63 -6.26 3.48 -8.18
C GLN A 63 -5.84 2.09 -7.69
N ILE A 64 -6.71 1.39 -6.95
CA ILE A 64 -6.50 -0.02 -6.56
C ILE A 64 -6.41 -0.89 -7.82
N CYS A 65 -7.37 -0.79 -8.73
CA CYS A 65 -7.37 -1.56 -9.97
C CYS A 65 -6.13 -1.28 -10.83
N ARG A 66 -5.65 -0.03 -10.90
CA ARG A 66 -4.40 0.31 -11.57
C ARG A 66 -3.18 -0.35 -10.95
N ALA A 67 -3.07 -0.32 -9.62
CA ALA A 67 -1.99 -0.99 -8.90
C ALA A 67 -2.00 -2.51 -9.16
N LEU A 68 -3.18 -3.13 -9.12
CA LEU A 68 -3.36 -4.56 -9.40
C LEU A 68 -3.01 -4.92 -10.85
N ALA A 69 -3.48 -4.12 -11.82
CA ALA A 69 -3.14 -4.31 -13.23
C ALA A 69 -1.62 -4.28 -13.46
N TYR A 70 -0.93 -3.34 -12.82
CA TYR A 70 0.53 -3.25 -12.88
C TYR A 70 1.22 -4.48 -12.26
N ILE A 71 0.91 -4.83 -11.01
CA ILE A 71 1.62 -5.94 -10.34
C ILE A 71 1.31 -7.29 -11.00
N HIS A 72 0.09 -7.51 -11.48
CA HIS A 72 -0.29 -8.77 -12.14
C HIS A 72 0.30 -8.84 -13.55
N GLY A 73 0.10 -7.81 -14.37
CA GLY A 73 0.41 -7.83 -15.79
C GLY A 73 1.86 -7.50 -16.12
N SER A 74 2.45 -6.53 -15.44
CA SER A 74 3.82 -6.07 -15.75
C SER A 74 4.88 -6.79 -14.92
N ILE A 75 4.55 -7.16 -13.68
CA ILE A 75 5.53 -7.73 -12.73
C ILE A 75 5.34 -9.23 -12.51
N GLY A 76 4.14 -9.77 -12.76
CA GLY A 76 3.86 -11.18 -12.50
C GLY A 76 3.80 -11.52 -11.01
N VAL A 77 3.27 -10.62 -10.18
CA VAL A 77 3.17 -10.80 -8.72
C VAL A 77 1.73 -10.68 -8.26
N CYS A 78 1.26 -11.68 -7.52
CA CYS A 78 0.00 -11.62 -6.79
C CYS A 78 0.23 -11.13 -5.35
N HIS A 79 -0.51 -10.11 -4.90
CA HIS A 79 -0.37 -9.51 -3.57
C HIS A 79 -0.84 -10.44 -2.43
N ARG A 80 -1.93 -11.18 -2.66
CA ARG A 80 -2.57 -12.14 -1.74
C ARG A 80 -3.13 -11.61 -0.41
N ASP A 81 -2.84 -10.37 -0.02
CA ASP A 81 -3.37 -9.76 1.23
C ASP A 81 -3.94 -8.34 0.99
N ILE A 82 -4.88 -8.21 0.05
CA ILE A 82 -5.55 -6.93 -0.23
C ILE A 82 -6.64 -6.68 0.82
N LYS A 83 -6.44 -5.62 1.61
CA LYS A 83 -7.38 -5.17 2.65
C LYS A 83 -7.21 -3.66 2.90
N PRO A 84 -8.20 -2.96 3.49
CA PRO A 84 -8.14 -1.51 3.71
C PRO A 84 -6.91 -1.01 4.49
N GLN A 85 -6.29 -1.86 5.31
CA GLN A 85 -5.07 -1.56 6.07
C GLN A 85 -3.83 -1.49 5.17
N ASN A 86 -3.81 -2.24 4.07
CA ASN A 86 -2.69 -2.31 3.11
C ASN A 86 -2.85 -1.31 1.96
N LEU A 87 -3.81 -0.39 2.08
CA LEU A 87 -4.10 0.66 1.12
C LEU A 87 -3.81 2.01 1.78
N LEU A 88 -2.63 2.56 1.51
CA LEU A 88 -2.23 3.86 2.03
C LEU A 88 -2.89 4.98 1.22
N VAL A 89 -3.26 6.07 1.90
CA VAL A 89 -3.96 7.21 1.30
C VAL A 89 -3.35 8.51 1.80
N ASN A 90 -3.15 9.47 0.89
CA ASN A 90 -2.94 10.87 1.25
C ASN A 90 -4.30 11.59 1.20
N PRO A 91 -4.89 12.03 2.33
CA PRO A 91 -6.23 12.62 2.34
C PRO A 91 -6.32 13.98 1.64
N HIS A 92 -5.19 14.69 1.45
CA HIS A 92 -5.17 15.99 0.78
C HIS A 92 -5.18 15.83 -0.74
N THR A 93 -4.41 14.88 -1.27
CA THR A 93 -4.29 14.66 -2.73
C THR A 93 -5.17 13.52 -3.24
N HIS A 94 -5.76 12.74 -2.33
CA HIS A 94 -6.47 11.48 -2.61
C HIS A 94 -5.64 10.43 -3.37
N GLN A 95 -4.32 10.55 -3.35
CA GLN A 95 -3.43 9.53 -3.90
C GLN A 95 -3.47 8.27 -3.03
N LEU A 96 -3.72 7.12 -3.67
CA LEU A 96 -3.72 5.81 -3.02
C LEU A 96 -2.50 5.01 -3.46
N LYS A 97 -1.88 4.30 -2.52
CA LYS A 97 -0.76 3.38 -2.77
C LYS A 97 -0.97 2.04 -2.08
N LEU A 98 -0.83 0.95 -2.83
CA LEU A 98 -0.79 -0.41 -2.31
C LEU A 98 0.55 -0.65 -1.58
N CYS A 99 0.50 -1.20 -0.38
CA CYS A 99 1.66 -1.53 0.44
C CYS A 99 1.56 -2.95 1.03
N ASP A 100 2.61 -3.37 1.74
CA ASP A 100 2.72 -4.66 2.43
C ASP A 100 2.71 -5.90 1.51
N PHE A 101 3.81 -6.06 0.79
CA PHE A 101 4.06 -7.23 -0.05
C PHE A 101 4.61 -8.44 0.73
N GLY A 102 4.50 -8.48 2.07
CA GLY A 102 5.03 -9.58 2.88
C GLY A 102 4.38 -10.94 2.56
N SER A 103 3.13 -10.91 2.10
CA SER A 103 2.38 -12.09 1.64
C SER A 103 2.45 -12.30 0.13
N ALA A 104 3.11 -11.41 -0.63
CA ALA A 104 3.07 -11.49 -2.09
C ALA A 104 3.90 -12.66 -2.65
N LYS A 105 3.54 -13.16 -3.83
CA LYS A 105 4.29 -14.21 -4.53
C LYS A 105 4.21 -14.03 -6.04
N PHE A 106 5.28 -14.43 -6.73
CA PHE A 106 5.23 -14.62 -8.18
C PHE A 106 4.24 -15.74 -8.53
N TRP A 107 3.53 -15.57 -9.63
CA TRP A 107 2.57 -16.52 -10.19
C TRP A 107 2.98 -16.94 -11.60
#